data_AF-R1DXA1-F1
#
_entry.id   AF-R1DXA1-F1
#
_cell.length_a   1.000
_cell.length_b   1.000
_cell.length_c   1.000
_cell.angle_alpha   90.00
_cell.angle_beta   90.00
_cell.angle_gamma   90.00
#
_symmetry.space_group_name_H-M   'P 1'
#
loop_
_entity.id
_entity.type
_entity.pdbx_description
1 polymer ?
#
loop_
_entity_poly.entity_id
_entity_poly.type
_entity_poly.pdbx_seq_one_letter_code
_entity_poly.pdbx_strand_id
1 'polypeptide(L)'
;MDELLLLVYACVLGLVAFVPATARRALVNGLLPLTKYVTGTRELNVSNRVRAAHKNLTAENLTPFIGIALSAHGLGVVGLAGPAAVFCCGRLVHFFGAILNPPFARTLGFVAGWAASMYVAYLVYGAYSALEAPSEGEKTFALITATCVFTLLLFVPYDLGRIPANGILKLTYYNDIVESDWLVRGKAAHLNMAKENLPPFVGIFLVAARLQSFDELAVQGAPQLALYFLAARCFHYLAAYVNIPFARTVGFVAGWAVCMCCAYLVALELLNMDNLDAGWLNLEMLSAISVFTLLLFIPYDLGRIPANGILKLTYYNKEMVESGWIQRAKAAHLHMAGECLPSLIGPRLAAIAGLVLAADSLRVQEDLHLPYILGFRAAHYFVAAGEDATMQSLVGAGIIVAATACTFVDNSVAPDGGSPEETQEKLEEKLLSERATAKPAPPRKGLGGLVDTADTYLRYSKAKAREATPEEREATDVAGGIMLMLVAVGPLIYYYFFAGAASGPPPPPSVFSNLNT
;
A
#
# COMPACT_ATOMS: atom_id res chain seq x y z
N MET A 1 8.02 -25.73 0.41
CA MET A 1 7.69 -25.30 -0.97
C MET A 1 6.17 -25.23 -1.18
N ASP A 2 5.45 -26.31 -0.92
CA ASP A 2 3.99 -26.40 -1.13
C ASP A 2 3.16 -25.33 -0.40
N GLU A 3 3.65 -24.85 0.74
CA GLU A 3 2.95 -23.91 1.61
C GLU A 3 2.82 -22.51 1.00
N LEU A 4 3.92 -22.00 0.42
CA LEU A 4 3.93 -20.68 -0.23
C LEU A 4 3.29 -20.74 -1.61
N LEU A 5 3.26 -21.91 -2.25
CA LEU A 5 2.47 -22.13 -3.46
C LEU A 5 0.97 -21.92 -3.20
N LEU A 6 0.44 -22.42 -2.07
CA LEU A 6 -0.95 -22.16 -1.67
C LEU A 6 -1.21 -20.68 -1.40
N LEU A 7 -0.24 -19.95 -0.87
CA LEU A 7 -0.33 -18.49 -0.74
C LEU A 7 -0.44 -17.80 -2.10
N VAL A 8 0.39 -18.22 -3.08
CA VAL A 8 0.30 -17.73 -4.46
C VAL A 8 -1.08 -18.02 -5.05
N TYR A 9 -1.62 -19.23 -4.86
CA TYR A 9 -2.98 -19.55 -5.31
C TYR A 9 -4.05 -18.69 -4.65
N ALA A 10 -3.94 -18.37 -3.36
CA ALA A 10 -4.85 -17.43 -2.70
C ALA A 10 -4.79 -16.02 -3.33
N CYS A 11 -3.59 -15.56 -3.70
CA CYS A 11 -3.39 -14.26 -4.37
C CYS A 11 -3.97 -14.25 -5.79
N VAL A 12 -3.71 -15.32 -6.57
CA VAL A 12 -4.29 -15.53 -7.90
C VAL A 12 -5.81 -15.61 -7.83
N LEU A 13 -6.36 -16.31 -6.83
CA LEU A 13 -7.79 -16.35 -6.60
C LEU A 13 -8.35 -14.95 -6.34
N GLY A 14 -7.66 -14.13 -5.53
CA GLY A 14 -8.00 -12.72 -5.35
C GLY A 14 -8.06 -11.95 -6.68
N LEU A 15 -7.03 -12.10 -7.51
CA LEU A 15 -6.95 -11.47 -8.84
C LEU A 15 -8.05 -11.95 -9.79
N VAL A 16 -8.46 -13.22 -9.76
CA VAL A 16 -9.46 -13.74 -10.71
C VAL A 16 -10.89 -13.50 -10.21
N ALA A 17 -11.10 -13.40 -8.89
CA ALA A 17 -12.42 -13.28 -8.28
C ALA A 17 -13.20 -12.02 -8.70
N PHE A 18 -12.54 -10.94 -9.13
CA PHE A 18 -13.22 -9.74 -9.62
C PHE A 18 -13.71 -9.83 -11.08
N VAL A 19 -13.16 -10.77 -11.87
CA VAL A 19 -13.43 -10.90 -13.32
C VAL A 19 -14.92 -11.12 -13.60
N PRO A 20 -15.63 -12.06 -12.93
CA PRO A 20 -17.05 -12.28 -13.20
C PRO A 20 -17.92 -11.05 -12.89
N ALA A 21 -17.61 -10.31 -11.82
CA ALA A 21 -18.34 -9.07 -11.49
C ALA A 21 -18.14 -8.00 -12.56
N THR A 22 -16.91 -7.85 -13.03
CA THR A 22 -16.52 -6.83 -14.01
C THR A 22 -17.07 -7.14 -15.39
N ALA A 23 -16.93 -8.38 -15.85
CA ALA A 23 -17.51 -8.85 -17.10
C ALA A 23 -19.03 -8.63 -17.12
N ARG A 24 -19.73 -9.00 -16.04
CA ARG A 24 -21.18 -8.78 -15.96
C ARG A 24 -21.56 -7.30 -15.99
N ARG A 25 -20.81 -6.43 -15.33
CA ARG A 25 -21.06 -4.98 -15.38
C ARG A 25 -20.77 -4.40 -16.76
N ALA A 26 -19.73 -4.89 -17.43
CA ALA A 26 -19.40 -4.48 -18.78
C ALA A 26 -20.53 -4.86 -19.75
N LEU A 27 -21.09 -6.05 -19.59
CA LEU A 27 -22.23 -6.51 -20.39
C LEU A 27 -23.51 -5.69 -20.15
N VAL A 28 -23.75 -5.24 -18.91
CA VAL A 28 -25.01 -4.58 -18.52
C VAL A 28 -24.96 -3.07 -18.71
N ASN A 29 -23.83 -2.45 -18.39
CA ASN A 29 -23.66 -1.01 -18.42
C ASN A 29 -22.79 -0.53 -19.59
N GLY A 30 -22.16 -1.43 -20.34
CA GLY A 30 -21.09 -1.11 -21.27
C GLY A 30 -19.73 -0.95 -20.57
N LEU A 31 -18.66 -0.91 -21.36
CA LEU A 31 -17.29 -0.72 -20.86
C LEU A 31 -17.02 0.70 -20.37
N LEU A 32 -17.61 1.72 -20.99
CA LEU A 32 -17.30 3.12 -20.66
C LEU A 32 -17.79 3.55 -19.27
N PRO A 33 -18.97 3.15 -18.77
CA PRO A 33 -19.37 3.48 -17.40
C PRO A 33 -18.51 2.81 -16.32
N LEU A 34 -17.88 1.67 -16.63
CA LEU A 34 -16.95 1.01 -15.72
C LEU A 34 -15.68 1.84 -15.48
N THR A 35 -15.16 2.51 -16.52
CA THR A 35 -13.93 3.32 -16.40
C THR A 35 -14.18 4.68 -15.72
N LYS A 36 -15.43 5.16 -15.72
CA LYS A 36 -15.81 6.45 -15.12
C LYS A 36 -16.22 6.38 -13.65
N TYR A 37 -16.24 5.19 -13.04
CA TYR A 37 -16.71 4.98 -11.66
C TYR A 37 -18.09 5.58 -11.38
N VAL A 38 -19.00 5.55 -12.37
CA VAL A 38 -20.32 6.18 -12.22
C VAL A 38 -21.11 5.45 -11.14
N THR A 39 -21.46 6.18 -10.07
CA THR A 39 -22.41 5.74 -9.05
C THR A 39 -23.82 5.77 -9.65
N GLY A 40 -24.63 4.72 -9.42
CA GLY A 40 -26.02 4.67 -9.92
C GLY A 40 -26.27 3.83 -11.19
N THR A 41 -25.32 3.02 -11.65
CA THR A 41 -25.60 2.00 -12.68
C THR A 41 -26.65 0.99 -12.20
N ARG A 42 -27.42 0.36 -13.11
CA ARG A 42 -28.43 -0.66 -12.77
C ARG A 42 -27.78 -1.79 -11.98
N GLU A 43 -27.91 -1.75 -10.66
CA GLU A 43 -27.24 -2.68 -9.77
C GLU A 43 -27.90 -4.05 -9.85
N LEU A 44 -27.14 -5.06 -10.26
CA LEU A 44 -27.59 -6.44 -10.21
C LEU A 44 -27.17 -7.04 -8.86
N ASN A 45 -28.15 -7.56 -8.11
CA ASN A 45 -27.95 -8.17 -6.80
C ASN A 45 -26.74 -9.12 -6.77
N VAL A 46 -26.54 -9.95 -7.81
CA VAL A 46 -25.39 -10.86 -7.91
C VAL A 46 -24.05 -10.13 -8.07
N SER A 47 -23.96 -9.10 -8.92
CA SER A 47 -22.70 -8.36 -9.14
C SER A 47 -22.24 -7.66 -7.85
N ASN A 48 -23.19 -7.12 -7.07
CA ASN A 48 -22.89 -6.54 -5.78
C ASN A 48 -22.38 -7.57 -4.77
N ARG A 49 -22.99 -8.77 -4.73
CA ARG A 49 -22.51 -9.86 -3.88
C ARG A 49 -21.12 -10.34 -4.28
N VAL A 50 -20.84 -10.51 -5.58
CA VAL A 50 -19.50 -10.89 -6.06
C VAL A 50 -18.48 -9.81 -5.65
N ARG A 51 -18.79 -8.53 -5.84
CA ARG A 51 -17.92 -7.42 -5.44
C ARG A 51 -17.68 -7.41 -3.92
N ALA A 52 -18.71 -7.63 -3.12
CA ALA A 52 -18.59 -7.70 -1.67
C ALA A 52 -17.72 -8.91 -1.24
N ALA A 53 -17.91 -10.06 -1.88
CA ALA A 53 -17.12 -11.25 -1.63
C ALA A 53 -15.64 -11.06 -2.01
N HIS A 54 -15.39 -10.45 -3.18
CA HIS A 54 -14.05 -10.07 -3.61
C HIS A 54 -13.39 -9.13 -2.60
N LYS A 55 -14.07 -8.05 -2.21
CA LYS A 55 -13.56 -7.09 -1.21
C LYS A 55 -13.27 -7.75 0.14
N ASN A 56 -14.10 -8.68 0.59
CA ASN A 56 -13.84 -9.41 1.83
C ASN A 56 -12.62 -10.34 1.69
N LEU A 57 -12.47 -11.00 0.54
CA LEU A 57 -11.30 -11.83 0.23
C LEU A 57 -10.03 -10.97 0.22
N THR A 58 -9.91 -10.04 -0.71
CA THR A 58 -8.66 -9.29 -0.95
C THR A 58 -8.36 -8.30 0.16
N ALA A 59 -9.34 -7.49 0.52
CA ALA A 59 -9.11 -6.31 1.33
C ALA A 59 -9.24 -6.54 2.84
N GLU A 60 -9.91 -7.60 3.28
CA GLU A 60 -10.15 -7.85 4.71
C GLU A 60 -9.41 -9.08 5.25
N ASN A 61 -9.08 -10.06 4.41
CA ASN A 61 -8.55 -11.34 4.89
C ASN A 61 -7.26 -11.80 4.20
N LEU A 62 -7.07 -11.49 2.91
CA LEU A 62 -5.87 -11.91 2.19
C LEU A 62 -4.63 -11.20 2.73
N THR A 63 -4.67 -9.88 2.94
CA THR A 63 -3.52 -9.15 3.48
C THR A 63 -3.08 -9.65 4.87
N PRO A 64 -3.97 -9.77 5.88
CA PRO A 64 -3.57 -10.37 7.15
C PRO A 64 -2.98 -11.77 7.00
N PHE A 65 -3.59 -12.61 6.15
CA PHE A 65 -3.10 -13.97 5.93
C PHE A 65 -1.70 -13.99 5.29
N ILE A 66 -1.44 -13.13 4.30
CA ILE A 66 -0.10 -12.95 3.70
C ILE A 66 0.92 -12.57 4.78
N GLY A 67 0.61 -11.54 5.58
CA GLY A 67 1.51 -11.08 6.64
C GLY A 67 1.82 -12.18 7.67
N ILE A 68 0.80 -12.92 8.10
CA ILE A 68 0.94 -14.05 9.04
C ILE A 68 1.73 -15.21 8.42
N ALA A 69 1.40 -15.63 7.20
CA ALA A 69 2.04 -16.76 6.53
C ALA A 69 3.52 -16.49 6.22
N LEU A 70 3.85 -15.27 5.81
CA LEU A 70 5.24 -14.89 5.54
C LEU A 70 6.04 -14.68 6.82
N SER A 71 5.41 -14.20 7.90
CA SER A 71 6.04 -14.18 9.23
C SER A 71 6.32 -15.61 9.72
N ALA A 72 5.40 -16.54 9.49
CA ALA A 72 5.59 -17.96 9.82
C ALA A 72 6.75 -18.57 9.04
N HIS A 73 6.84 -18.28 7.73
CA HIS A 73 7.98 -18.69 6.92
C HIS A 73 9.31 -18.08 7.41
N GLY A 74 9.33 -16.78 7.70
CA GLY A 74 10.51 -16.08 8.21
C GLY A 74 11.00 -16.60 9.56
N LEU A 75 10.10 -17.14 10.39
CA LEU A 75 10.41 -17.78 11.68
C LEU A 75 10.66 -19.30 11.57
N GLY A 76 10.70 -19.87 10.37
CA GLY A 76 10.94 -21.29 10.17
C GLY A 76 9.81 -22.21 10.66
N VAL A 77 8.58 -21.71 10.75
CA VAL A 77 7.41 -22.51 11.15
C VAL A 77 7.10 -23.54 10.07
N VAL A 78 6.97 -24.81 10.48
CA VAL A 78 6.65 -25.94 9.60
C VAL A 78 5.16 -26.31 9.69
N GLY A 79 4.62 -26.97 8.66
CA GLY A 79 3.26 -27.53 8.68
C GLY A 79 2.18 -26.52 8.31
N LEU A 80 2.53 -25.49 7.54
CA LEU A 80 1.61 -24.44 7.08
C LEU A 80 0.73 -24.91 5.91
N ALA A 81 1.06 -26.02 5.24
CA ALA A 81 0.31 -26.52 4.08
C ALA A 81 -1.18 -26.76 4.38
N GLY A 82 -1.47 -27.45 5.49
CA GLY A 82 -2.84 -27.75 5.91
C GLY A 82 -3.67 -26.48 6.16
N PRO A 83 -3.24 -25.58 7.06
CA PRO A 83 -3.91 -24.31 7.30
C PRO A 83 -4.03 -23.44 6.03
N ALA A 84 -3.01 -23.37 5.19
CA ALA A 84 -3.07 -22.63 3.93
C ALA A 84 -4.10 -23.21 2.96
N ALA A 85 -4.22 -24.53 2.87
CA ALA A 85 -5.25 -25.20 2.08
C ALA A 85 -6.66 -24.90 2.64
N VAL A 86 -6.84 -24.97 3.97
CA VAL A 86 -8.11 -24.61 4.63
C VAL A 86 -8.48 -23.15 4.36
N PHE A 87 -7.50 -22.23 4.40
CA PHE A 87 -7.71 -20.84 4.02
C PHE A 87 -8.21 -20.73 2.57
N CYS A 88 -7.49 -21.30 1.62
CA CYS A 88 -7.84 -21.24 0.19
C CYS A 88 -9.24 -21.81 -0.08
N CYS A 89 -9.51 -23.02 0.43
CA CYS A 89 -10.80 -23.68 0.28
C CYS A 89 -11.93 -22.89 0.96
N GLY A 90 -11.70 -22.39 2.18
CA GLY A 90 -12.66 -21.53 2.88
C GLY A 90 -13.00 -20.28 2.09
N ARG A 91 -12.02 -19.66 1.43
CA ARG A 91 -12.25 -18.49 0.56
C ARG A 91 -13.00 -18.81 -0.72
N LEU A 92 -12.74 -19.96 -1.35
CA LEU A 92 -13.55 -20.44 -2.47
C LEU A 92 -15.01 -20.65 -2.05
N VAL A 93 -15.24 -21.35 -0.94
CA VAL A 93 -16.58 -21.59 -0.39
C VAL A 93 -17.27 -20.27 -0.04
N HIS A 94 -16.56 -19.33 0.58
CA HIS A 94 -17.09 -17.99 0.88
C HIS A 94 -17.49 -17.25 -0.41
N PHE A 95 -16.62 -17.24 -1.42
CA PHE A 95 -16.85 -16.55 -2.68
C PHE A 95 -18.05 -17.12 -3.44
N PHE A 96 -18.10 -18.44 -3.64
CA PHE A 96 -19.24 -19.09 -4.31
C PHE A 96 -20.52 -19.02 -3.46
N GLY A 97 -20.40 -19.14 -2.14
CA GLY A 97 -21.51 -18.93 -1.21
C GLY A 97 -22.10 -17.52 -1.30
N ALA A 98 -21.28 -16.49 -1.57
CA ALA A 98 -21.80 -15.16 -1.81
C ALA A 98 -22.56 -15.04 -3.15
N ILE A 99 -22.10 -15.75 -4.18
CA ILE A 99 -22.75 -15.75 -5.51
C ILE A 99 -24.12 -16.43 -5.43
N LEU A 100 -24.10 -17.68 -4.96
CA LEU A 100 -25.26 -18.57 -4.88
C LEU A 100 -26.21 -18.16 -3.75
N ASN A 101 -25.71 -17.44 -2.75
CA ASN A 101 -26.43 -17.00 -1.56
C ASN A 101 -27.15 -18.12 -0.76
N PRO A 102 -26.60 -19.36 -0.64
CA PRO A 102 -27.14 -20.31 0.33
C PRO A 102 -26.89 -19.79 1.75
N PRO A 103 -27.83 -20.00 2.69
CA PRO A 103 -27.58 -19.73 4.09
C PRO A 103 -26.35 -20.49 4.57
N PHE A 104 -25.61 -19.90 5.50
CA PHE A 104 -24.43 -20.47 6.19
C PHE A 104 -23.19 -20.78 5.35
N ALA A 105 -23.28 -21.21 4.08
CA ALA A 105 -22.06 -21.63 3.34
C ALA A 105 -21.03 -20.49 3.27
N ARG A 106 -21.49 -19.26 3.01
CA ARG A 106 -20.66 -18.05 3.08
C ARG A 106 -19.99 -17.91 4.45
N THR A 107 -20.79 -17.93 5.52
CA THR A 107 -20.31 -17.75 6.90
C THR A 107 -19.33 -18.84 7.31
N LEU A 108 -19.60 -20.10 6.97
CA LEU A 108 -18.70 -21.22 7.25
C LEU A 108 -17.38 -21.10 6.49
N GLY A 109 -17.42 -20.72 5.21
CA GLY A 109 -16.21 -20.45 4.43
C GLY A 109 -15.38 -19.31 5.01
N PHE A 110 -16.04 -18.23 5.46
CA PHE A 110 -15.40 -17.13 6.17
C PHE A 110 -14.74 -17.60 7.48
N VAL A 111 -15.48 -18.32 8.34
CA VAL A 111 -14.99 -18.81 9.63
C VAL A 111 -13.82 -19.78 9.44
N ALA A 112 -13.89 -20.69 8.47
CA ALA A 112 -12.80 -21.60 8.15
C ALA A 112 -11.51 -20.85 7.75
N GLY A 113 -11.62 -19.87 6.85
CA GLY A 113 -10.47 -19.07 6.45
C GLY A 113 -9.93 -18.18 7.57
N TRP A 114 -10.80 -17.61 8.40
CA TRP A 114 -10.40 -16.84 9.58
C TRP A 114 -9.68 -17.72 10.61
N ALA A 115 -10.24 -18.89 10.94
CA ALA A 115 -9.68 -19.82 11.90
C ALA A 115 -8.32 -20.37 11.43
N ALA A 116 -8.17 -20.66 10.14
CA ALA A 116 -6.88 -21.04 9.56
C ALA A 116 -5.82 -19.94 9.75
N SER A 117 -6.18 -18.67 9.54
CA SER A 117 -5.27 -17.54 9.76
C SER A 117 -4.87 -17.41 11.24
N MET A 118 -5.82 -17.56 12.15
CA MET A 118 -5.58 -17.55 13.59
C MET A 118 -4.69 -18.71 14.05
N TYR A 119 -4.89 -19.90 13.48
CA TYR A 119 -4.07 -21.05 13.78
C TYR A 119 -2.61 -20.86 13.33
N VAL A 120 -2.37 -20.32 12.13
CA VAL A 120 -1.00 -19.98 11.71
C VAL A 120 -0.39 -18.92 12.63
N ALA A 121 -1.14 -17.89 13.01
CA ALA A 121 -0.65 -16.88 13.95
C ALA A 121 -0.29 -17.48 15.31
N TYR A 122 -1.07 -18.46 15.80
CA TYR A 122 -0.73 -19.21 17.01
C TYR A 122 0.60 -19.97 16.86
N LEU A 123 0.84 -20.62 15.72
CA LEU A 123 2.12 -21.28 15.45
C LEU A 123 3.28 -20.29 15.39
N VAL A 124 3.08 -19.12 14.78
CA VAL A 124 4.07 -18.02 14.76
C VAL A 124 4.46 -17.61 16.17
N TYR A 125 3.48 -17.36 17.05
CA TYR A 125 3.77 -16.99 18.44
C TYR A 125 4.44 -18.10 19.22
N GLY A 126 4.05 -19.37 18.98
CA GLY A 126 4.72 -20.52 19.56
C GLY A 126 6.20 -20.56 19.20
N ALA A 127 6.53 -20.44 17.91
CA ALA A 127 7.91 -20.41 17.43
C ALA A 127 8.68 -19.21 17.98
N TYR A 128 8.11 -18.01 17.93
CA TYR A 128 8.74 -16.80 18.49
C TYR A 128 9.01 -16.92 19.99
N SER A 129 8.07 -17.48 20.76
CA SER A 129 8.23 -17.66 22.22
C SER A 129 9.29 -18.69 22.61
N ALA A 130 9.68 -19.57 21.68
CA ALA A 130 10.74 -20.56 21.89
C ALA A 130 12.15 -19.99 21.65
N LEU A 131 12.26 -18.77 21.11
CA LEU A 131 13.54 -18.11 20.88
C LEU A 131 14.10 -17.55 22.20
N GLU A 132 15.34 -17.90 22.53
CA GLU A 132 16.01 -17.38 23.74
C GLU A 132 16.39 -15.90 23.60
N ALA A 133 16.80 -15.48 22.40
CA ALA A 133 17.21 -14.11 22.09
C ALA A 133 16.82 -13.75 20.65
N PRO A 134 15.54 -13.34 20.41
CA PRO A 134 15.08 -13.07 19.06
C PRO A 134 15.83 -11.88 18.45
N SER A 135 16.24 -12.03 17.19
CA SER A 135 16.77 -10.98 16.34
C SER A 135 15.73 -9.87 16.09
N GLU A 136 16.17 -8.71 15.60
CA GLU A 136 15.23 -7.63 15.22
C GLU A 136 14.28 -8.07 14.09
N GLY A 137 14.73 -8.91 13.14
CA GLY A 137 13.87 -9.46 12.10
C GLY A 137 12.74 -10.33 12.68
N GLU A 138 13.08 -11.22 13.61
CA GLU A 138 12.11 -12.10 14.28
C GLU A 138 11.10 -11.32 15.13
N LYS A 139 11.54 -10.28 15.85
CA LYS A 139 10.65 -9.36 16.55
C LYS A 139 9.72 -8.64 15.57
N THR A 140 10.23 -8.21 14.41
CA THR A 140 9.41 -7.57 13.37
C THR A 140 8.35 -8.52 12.85
N PHE A 141 8.68 -9.78 12.55
CA PHE A 141 7.70 -10.81 12.14
C PHE A 141 6.60 -11.05 13.18
N ALA A 142 6.95 -11.11 14.46
CA ALA A 142 5.97 -11.24 15.54
C ALA A 142 5.01 -10.03 15.58
N LEU A 143 5.52 -8.81 15.39
CA LEU A 143 4.70 -7.58 15.41
C LEU A 143 3.84 -7.39 14.15
N ILE A 144 4.33 -7.84 12.98
CA ILE A 144 3.50 -7.95 11.77
C ILE A 144 2.33 -8.89 12.03
N THR A 145 2.62 -10.06 12.61
CA THR A 145 1.61 -11.07 12.98
C THR A 145 0.60 -10.48 13.97
N ALA A 146 1.04 -9.77 15.00
CA ALA A 146 0.17 -9.09 15.97
C ALA A 146 -0.77 -8.09 15.30
N THR A 147 -0.26 -7.29 14.38
CA THR A 147 -1.04 -6.29 13.64
C THR A 147 -2.08 -6.95 12.72
N CYS A 148 -1.70 -8.06 12.07
CA CYS A 148 -2.61 -8.85 11.25
C CYS A 148 -3.73 -9.51 12.09
N VAL A 149 -3.38 -10.11 13.23
CA VAL A 149 -4.34 -10.69 14.17
C VAL A 149 -5.29 -9.63 14.72
N PHE A 150 -4.76 -8.48 15.14
CA PHE A 150 -5.58 -7.36 15.61
C PHE A 150 -6.61 -6.97 14.54
N THR A 151 -6.18 -6.80 13.29
CA THR A 151 -7.09 -6.49 12.16
C THR A 151 -8.19 -7.54 12.01
N LEU A 152 -7.83 -8.83 12.03
CA LEU A 152 -8.77 -9.95 11.91
C LEU A 152 -9.73 -10.09 13.10
N LEU A 153 -9.48 -9.41 14.22
CA LEU A 153 -10.36 -9.38 15.38
C LEU A 153 -11.27 -8.15 15.42
N LEU A 154 -10.96 -7.10 14.64
CA LEU A 154 -11.73 -5.84 14.66
C LEU A 154 -13.19 -6.00 14.20
N PHE A 155 -13.52 -7.07 13.48
CA PHE A 155 -14.90 -7.31 13.09
C PHE A 155 -15.80 -7.77 14.24
N VAL A 156 -15.21 -8.44 15.24
CA VAL A 156 -15.93 -9.15 16.29
C VAL A 156 -16.85 -8.20 17.08
N PRO A 157 -16.39 -7.03 17.57
CA PRO A 157 -17.25 -6.16 18.39
C PRO A 157 -18.51 -5.69 17.65
N TYR A 158 -18.37 -5.27 16.38
CA TYR A 158 -19.54 -4.78 15.64
C TYR A 158 -20.42 -5.92 15.13
N ASP A 159 -19.89 -7.09 14.78
CA ASP A 159 -20.75 -8.21 14.36
C ASP A 159 -21.52 -8.79 15.54
N LEU A 160 -20.92 -8.86 16.74
CA LEU A 160 -21.65 -9.22 17.96
C LEU A 160 -22.76 -8.22 18.26
N GLY A 161 -22.51 -6.92 18.10
CA GLY A 161 -23.55 -5.90 18.29
C GLY A 161 -24.69 -5.95 17.27
N ARG A 162 -24.45 -6.53 16.07
CA ARG A 162 -25.51 -6.75 15.07
C ARG A 162 -26.44 -7.92 15.42
N ILE A 163 -25.97 -8.92 16.18
CA ILE A 163 -26.73 -10.14 16.46
C ILE A 163 -28.05 -9.84 17.20
N PRO A 164 -28.10 -9.05 18.29
CA PRO A 164 -29.34 -8.73 18.97
C PRO A 164 -30.37 -8.01 18.09
N ALA A 165 -29.91 -7.12 17.19
CA ALA A 165 -30.79 -6.29 16.36
C ALA A 165 -31.29 -7.01 15.10
N ASN A 166 -30.54 -7.98 14.58
CA ASN A 166 -30.82 -8.59 13.28
C ASN A 166 -31.08 -10.10 13.35
N GLY A 167 -30.64 -10.77 14.41
CA GLY A 167 -30.58 -12.22 14.52
C GLY A 167 -29.44 -12.83 13.69
N ILE A 168 -28.85 -13.93 14.17
CA ILE A 168 -27.70 -14.58 13.51
C ILE A 168 -28.00 -15.02 12.07
N LEU A 169 -29.20 -15.55 11.84
CA LEU A 169 -29.59 -16.07 10.52
C LEU A 169 -29.62 -14.95 9.47
N LYS A 170 -30.15 -13.76 9.80
CA LYS A 170 -30.20 -12.62 8.88
C LYS A 170 -28.79 -12.14 8.49
N LEU A 171 -27.83 -12.22 9.42
CA LEU A 171 -26.43 -11.89 9.17
C LEU A 171 -25.72 -12.87 8.23
N THR A 172 -26.26 -14.07 8.03
CA THR A 172 -25.71 -15.04 7.04
C THR A 172 -26.10 -14.73 5.60
N TYR A 173 -27.05 -13.83 5.37
CA TYR A 173 -27.50 -13.40 4.04
C TYR A 173 -26.91 -12.02 3.65
N TYR A 174 -27.12 -11.63 2.38
CA TYR A 174 -26.94 -10.24 1.92
C TYR A 174 -28.25 -9.47 2.00
N ASN A 175 -28.73 -9.25 3.22
CA ASN A 175 -29.97 -8.52 3.49
C ASN A 175 -29.66 -7.13 4.06
N ASP A 176 -30.63 -6.24 3.95
CA ASP A 176 -30.59 -4.96 4.66
C ASP A 176 -30.62 -5.21 6.17
N ILE A 177 -29.58 -4.74 6.84
CA ILE A 177 -29.40 -4.86 8.29
C ILE A 177 -29.59 -3.50 8.94
N VAL A 178 -30.15 -3.50 10.14
CA VAL A 178 -30.21 -2.30 10.98
C VAL A 178 -28.85 -2.17 11.67
N GLU A 179 -28.18 -1.06 11.42
CA GLU A 179 -26.90 -0.72 12.06
C GLU A 179 -27.07 0.58 12.86
N SER A 180 -26.75 0.55 14.15
CA SER A 180 -26.57 1.75 14.95
C SER A 180 -25.31 2.50 14.50
N ASP A 181 -25.20 3.79 14.81
CA ASP A 181 -24.06 4.58 14.35
C ASP A 181 -22.72 4.08 14.88
N TRP A 182 -22.66 3.49 16.07
CA TRP A 182 -21.42 2.91 16.60
C TRP A 182 -20.97 1.67 15.82
N LEU A 183 -21.90 0.85 15.34
CA LEU A 183 -21.62 -0.31 14.48
C LEU A 183 -21.03 0.14 13.15
N VAL A 184 -21.61 1.18 12.56
CA VAL A 184 -21.12 1.77 11.32
C VAL A 184 -19.70 2.33 11.49
N ARG A 185 -19.43 3.03 12.59
CA ARG A 185 -18.08 3.55 12.89
C ARG A 185 -17.06 2.45 13.11
N GLY A 186 -17.39 1.42 13.91
CA GLY A 186 -16.50 0.28 14.14
C GLY A 186 -16.15 -0.46 12.85
N LYS A 187 -17.16 -0.72 12.02
CA LYS A 187 -16.96 -1.29 10.67
C LYS A 187 -16.04 -0.42 9.82
N ALA A 188 -16.25 0.88 9.80
CA ALA A 188 -15.42 1.77 9.00
C ALA A 188 -13.98 1.86 9.51
N ALA A 189 -13.77 1.87 10.82
CA ALA A 189 -12.43 1.86 11.41
C ALA A 189 -11.68 0.56 11.08
N HIS A 190 -12.37 -0.58 11.15
CA HIS A 190 -11.83 -1.86 10.67
C HIS A 190 -11.46 -1.78 9.18
N LEU A 191 -12.35 -1.29 8.33
CA LEU A 191 -12.07 -1.18 6.89
C LEU A 191 -10.92 -0.23 6.58
N ASN A 192 -10.77 0.87 7.30
CA ASN A 192 -9.61 1.76 7.13
C ASN A 192 -8.30 1.04 7.46
N MET A 193 -8.27 0.22 8.51
CA MET A 193 -7.11 -0.59 8.82
C MET A 193 -6.86 -1.65 7.75
N ALA A 194 -7.85 -2.49 7.47
CA ALA A 194 -7.68 -3.65 6.59
C ALA A 194 -7.43 -3.28 5.12
N LYS A 195 -8.12 -2.25 4.61
CA LYS A 195 -8.10 -1.89 3.19
C LYS A 195 -7.02 -0.89 2.83
N GLU A 196 -6.72 0.05 3.72
CA GLU A 196 -5.90 1.22 3.34
C GLU A 196 -4.50 1.16 3.95
N ASN A 197 -4.39 0.71 5.20
CA ASN A 197 -3.14 0.86 5.96
C ASN A 197 -2.39 -0.47 6.12
N LEU A 198 -3.10 -1.59 6.30
CA LEU A 198 -2.47 -2.89 6.50
C LEU A 198 -1.68 -3.36 5.26
N PRO A 199 -2.18 -3.23 4.02
CA PRO A 199 -1.43 -3.69 2.84
C PRO A 199 -0.06 -3.01 2.66
N PRO A 200 0.05 -1.67 2.67
CA PRO A 200 1.37 -1.05 2.57
C PRO A 200 2.24 -1.32 3.80
N PHE A 201 1.65 -1.41 5.01
CA PHE A 201 2.39 -1.81 6.20
C PHE A 201 3.01 -3.21 6.04
N VAL A 202 2.22 -4.22 5.66
CA VAL A 202 2.71 -5.59 5.45
C VAL A 202 3.78 -5.62 4.35
N GLY A 203 3.57 -4.92 3.24
CA GLY A 203 4.57 -4.81 2.17
C GLY A 203 5.91 -4.26 2.68
N ILE A 204 5.91 -3.06 3.26
CA ILE A 204 7.13 -2.36 3.73
C ILE A 204 7.83 -3.15 4.84
N PHE A 205 7.09 -3.61 5.85
CA PHE A 205 7.71 -4.25 7.02
C PHE A 205 8.19 -5.66 6.74
N LEU A 206 7.63 -6.38 5.77
CA LEU A 206 8.21 -7.64 5.31
C LEU A 206 9.52 -7.42 4.58
N VAL A 207 9.64 -6.36 3.76
CA VAL A 207 10.93 -5.97 3.17
C VAL A 207 11.94 -5.61 4.26
N ALA A 208 11.55 -4.79 5.23
CA ALA A 208 12.41 -4.40 6.36
C ALA A 208 12.88 -5.62 7.18
N ALA A 209 11.96 -6.53 7.53
CA ALA A 209 12.29 -7.75 8.27
C ALA A 209 13.25 -8.65 7.48
N ARG A 210 13.07 -8.72 6.15
CA ARG A 210 13.93 -9.51 5.28
C ARG A 210 15.33 -8.92 5.18
N LEU A 211 15.46 -7.60 5.01
CA LEU A 211 16.75 -6.89 5.03
C LEU A 211 17.52 -7.16 6.32
N GLN A 212 16.84 -7.09 7.47
CA GLN A 212 17.44 -7.41 8.77
C GLN A 212 17.88 -8.86 8.93
N SER A 213 17.32 -9.79 8.16
CA SER A 213 17.68 -11.21 8.24
C SER A 213 19.03 -11.53 7.60
N PHE A 214 19.67 -10.54 6.96
CA PHE A 214 20.97 -10.69 6.29
C PHE A 214 22.16 -10.14 7.12
N ASP A 215 21.98 -9.89 8.42
CA ASP A 215 22.99 -9.51 9.44
C ASP A 215 23.87 -8.25 9.20
N GLU A 216 24.00 -7.75 7.97
CA GLU A 216 24.96 -6.68 7.64
C GLU A 216 24.33 -5.29 7.46
N LEU A 217 23.02 -5.21 7.23
CA LEU A 217 22.32 -3.99 6.82
C LEU A 217 20.96 -3.92 7.52
N ALA A 218 20.99 -3.52 8.80
CA ALA A 218 19.80 -3.48 9.63
C ALA A 218 19.10 -2.13 9.48
N VAL A 219 17.84 -2.16 9.05
CA VAL A 219 16.85 -1.11 9.37
C VAL A 219 16.67 -1.09 10.89
N GLN A 220 17.66 -0.57 11.63
CA GLN A 220 17.64 -0.48 13.08
C GLN A 220 16.39 0.30 13.48
N GLY A 221 15.54 -0.30 14.32
CA GLY A 221 14.26 0.32 14.68
C GLY A 221 13.03 -0.32 14.05
N ALA A 222 13.15 -1.28 13.11
CA ALA A 222 11.95 -1.86 12.47
C ALA A 222 10.94 -2.47 13.46
N PRO A 223 11.36 -3.22 14.50
CA PRO A 223 10.42 -3.68 15.54
C PRO A 223 9.73 -2.54 16.26
N GLN A 224 10.47 -1.49 16.63
CA GLN A 224 9.96 -0.35 17.38
C GLN A 224 8.93 0.42 16.52
N LEU A 225 9.23 0.62 15.23
CA LEU A 225 8.30 1.18 14.27
C LEU A 225 7.06 0.28 14.11
N ALA A 226 7.22 -1.04 14.01
CA ALA A 226 6.07 -1.96 13.89
C ALA A 226 5.17 -1.90 15.14
N LEU A 227 5.77 -1.80 16.33
CA LEU A 227 5.07 -1.62 17.59
C LEU A 227 4.33 -0.29 17.64
N TYR A 228 4.96 0.81 17.21
CA TYR A 228 4.32 2.13 17.15
C TYR A 228 3.18 2.16 16.14
N PHE A 229 3.31 1.47 15.00
CA PHE A 229 2.22 1.31 14.06
C PHE A 229 1.03 0.60 14.72
N LEU A 230 1.28 -0.55 15.36
CA LEU A 230 0.25 -1.31 16.06
C LEU A 230 -0.45 -0.45 17.12
N ALA A 231 0.31 0.24 17.97
CA ALA A 231 -0.22 1.14 18.99
C ALA A 231 -1.08 2.26 18.39
N ALA A 232 -0.60 2.90 17.32
CA ALA A 232 -1.33 3.95 16.61
C ALA A 232 -2.65 3.44 16.02
N ARG A 233 -2.67 2.20 15.49
CA ARG A 233 -3.89 1.59 14.95
C ARG A 233 -4.88 1.17 16.03
N CYS A 234 -4.40 0.65 17.16
CA CYS A 234 -5.23 0.42 18.34
C CYS A 234 -5.90 1.71 18.81
N PHE A 235 -5.12 2.78 18.97
CA PHE A 235 -5.63 4.10 19.36
C PHE A 235 -6.63 4.67 18.34
N HIS A 236 -6.29 4.62 17.04
CA HIS A 236 -7.18 5.03 15.96
C HIS A 236 -8.53 4.29 16.01
N TYR A 237 -8.50 2.96 16.12
CA TYR A 237 -9.71 2.15 16.14
C TYR A 237 -10.58 2.47 17.35
N LEU A 238 -9.99 2.52 18.56
CA LEU A 238 -10.72 2.84 19.78
C LEU A 238 -11.34 4.24 19.71
N ALA A 239 -10.56 5.25 19.32
CA ALA A 239 -11.05 6.61 19.15
C ALA A 239 -12.18 6.70 18.12
N ALA A 240 -12.08 6.00 16.98
CA ALA A 240 -13.14 5.95 15.98
C ALA A 240 -14.41 5.27 16.53
N TYR A 241 -14.23 4.15 17.24
CA TYR A 241 -15.31 3.35 17.81
C TYR A 241 -16.13 4.15 18.84
N VAL A 242 -15.43 4.80 19.79
CA VAL A 242 -16.05 5.64 20.83
C VAL A 242 -16.38 7.07 20.37
N ASN A 243 -16.18 7.38 19.10
CA ASN A 243 -16.52 8.68 18.49
C ASN A 243 -15.74 9.86 19.09
N ILE A 244 -14.40 9.74 19.16
CA ILE A 244 -13.46 10.84 19.48
C ILE A 244 -12.74 11.26 18.19
N PRO A 245 -13.28 12.26 17.45
CA PRO A 245 -12.88 12.60 16.07
C PRO A 245 -11.39 12.96 15.90
N PHE A 246 -10.88 13.84 16.76
CA PHE A 246 -9.52 14.35 16.64
C PHE A 246 -8.49 13.28 17.03
N ALA A 247 -8.74 12.55 18.12
CA ALA A 247 -7.90 11.43 18.54
C ALA A 247 -7.74 10.38 17.45
N ARG A 248 -8.83 10.04 16.73
CA ARG A 248 -8.76 9.15 15.57
C ARG A 248 -7.75 9.66 14.54
N THR A 249 -7.86 10.94 14.17
CA THR A 249 -7.00 11.55 13.15
C THR A 249 -5.54 11.52 13.56
N VAL A 250 -5.23 11.80 14.82
CA VAL A 250 -3.86 11.68 15.37
C VAL A 250 -3.35 10.24 15.24
N GLY A 251 -4.15 9.24 15.60
CA GLY A 251 -3.77 7.83 15.43
C GLY A 251 -3.55 7.43 13.98
N PHE A 252 -4.35 7.97 13.06
CA PHE A 252 -4.17 7.75 11.62
C PHE A 252 -2.84 8.33 11.12
N VAL A 253 -2.57 9.60 11.44
CA VAL A 253 -1.34 10.31 11.01
C VAL A 253 -0.10 9.66 11.63
N ALA A 254 -0.14 9.30 12.91
CA ALA A 254 0.96 8.63 13.58
C ALA A 254 1.32 7.30 12.89
N GLY A 255 0.32 6.45 12.61
CA GLY A 255 0.59 5.19 11.92
C GLY A 255 1.03 5.39 10.46
N TRP A 256 0.55 6.43 9.77
CA TRP A 256 1.02 6.76 8.42
C TRP A 256 2.50 7.19 8.44
N ALA A 257 2.86 8.08 9.37
CA ALA A 257 4.22 8.58 9.53
C ALA A 257 5.19 7.44 9.83
N VAL A 258 4.80 6.49 10.69
CA VAL A 258 5.59 5.28 10.97
C VAL A 258 5.87 4.45 9.72
N CYS A 259 4.87 4.24 8.85
CA CYS A 259 5.08 3.54 7.58
C CYS A 259 6.03 4.32 6.65
N MET A 260 5.89 5.64 6.57
CA MET A 260 6.79 6.47 5.76
C MET A 260 8.23 6.45 6.28
N CYS A 261 8.43 6.51 7.60
CA CYS A 261 9.74 6.38 8.22
C CYS A 261 10.37 5.02 7.90
N CYS A 262 9.62 3.92 8.04
CA CYS A 262 10.11 2.58 7.72
C CYS A 262 10.47 2.46 6.24
N ALA A 263 9.63 2.97 5.34
CA ALA A 263 9.92 2.96 3.91
C ALA A 263 11.15 3.78 3.53
N TYR A 264 11.36 4.93 4.19
CA TYR A 264 12.57 5.73 4.03
C TYR A 264 13.82 4.95 4.44
N LEU A 265 13.79 4.27 5.59
CA LEU A 265 14.92 3.46 6.06
C LEU A 265 15.19 2.27 5.12
N VAL A 266 14.14 1.57 4.67
CA VAL A 266 14.26 0.48 3.69
C VAL A 266 14.93 0.98 2.41
N ALA A 267 14.55 2.15 1.93
CA ALA A 267 15.15 2.69 0.72
C ALA A 267 16.60 3.14 0.89
N LEU A 268 16.94 3.79 2.00
CA LEU A 268 18.34 4.09 2.32
C LEU A 268 19.18 2.82 2.30
N GLU A 269 18.65 1.74 2.86
CA GLU A 269 19.32 0.45 2.88
C GLU A 269 19.56 -0.11 1.48
N LEU A 270 18.51 -0.14 0.66
CA LEU A 270 18.60 -0.62 -0.73
C LEU A 270 19.58 0.21 -1.57
N LEU A 271 19.68 1.53 -1.32
CA LEU A 271 20.63 2.41 -2.03
C LEU A 271 22.09 2.19 -1.63
N ASN A 272 22.34 1.63 -0.43
CA ASN A 272 23.68 1.32 0.04
C ASN A 272 24.16 -0.07 -0.38
N MET A 273 23.32 -0.85 -1.08
CA MET A 273 23.69 -2.18 -1.56
C MET A 273 24.50 -2.07 -2.86
N ASP A 274 25.74 -2.55 -2.82
CA ASP A 274 26.65 -2.50 -3.97
C ASP A 274 26.22 -3.42 -5.15
N ASN A 275 25.38 -4.43 -4.89
CA ASN A 275 24.92 -5.39 -5.91
C ASN A 275 23.45 -5.78 -5.69
N LEU A 276 22.53 -5.03 -6.30
CA LEU A 276 21.11 -5.39 -6.36
C LEU A 276 20.90 -6.48 -7.42
N ASP A 277 20.79 -7.74 -6.99
CA ASP A 277 20.25 -8.80 -7.85
C ASP A 277 18.74 -8.59 -8.15
N ALA A 278 18.19 -9.42 -9.05
CA ALA A 278 16.77 -9.36 -9.43
C ALA A 278 15.81 -9.58 -8.23
N GLY A 279 16.23 -10.28 -7.17
CA GLY A 279 15.46 -10.45 -5.95
C GLY A 279 15.31 -9.12 -5.19
N TRP A 280 16.37 -8.33 -5.13
CA TRP A 280 16.35 -7.00 -4.51
C TRP A 280 15.51 -5.99 -5.28
N LEU A 281 15.55 -6.03 -6.61
CA LEU A 281 14.67 -5.21 -7.45
C LEU A 281 13.18 -5.45 -7.11
N ASN A 282 12.79 -6.70 -6.88
CA ASN A 282 11.43 -7.04 -6.47
C ASN A 282 11.03 -6.43 -5.11
N LEU A 283 11.97 -6.38 -4.16
CA LEU A 283 11.77 -5.77 -2.83
C LEU A 283 11.69 -4.24 -2.91
N GLU A 284 12.55 -3.61 -3.71
CA GLU A 284 12.51 -2.18 -3.98
C GLU A 284 11.16 -1.78 -4.56
N MET A 285 10.71 -2.48 -5.60
CA MET A 285 9.44 -2.19 -6.25
C MET A 285 8.25 -2.42 -5.33
N LEU A 286 8.28 -3.45 -4.48
CA LEU A 286 7.23 -3.67 -3.49
C LEU A 286 7.14 -2.51 -2.49
N SER A 287 8.30 -2.01 -2.04
CA SER A 287 8.40 -0.85 -1.16
C SER A 287 7.87 0.41 -1.86
N ALA A 288 8.29 0.66 -3.11
CA ALA A 288 7.86 1.80 -3.91
C ALA A 288 6.34 1.80 -4.15
N ILE A 289 5.74 0.66 -4.50
CA ILE A 289 4.29 0.51 -4.68
C ILE A 289 3.54 0.77 -3.36
N SER A 290 4.10 0.31 -2.24
CA SER A 290 3.52 0.52 -0.91
C SER A 290 3.55 1.99 -0.51
N VAL A 291 4.68 2.68 -0.74
CA VAL A 291 4.80 4.14 -0.53
C VAL A 291 3.85 4.90 -1.43
N PHE A 292 3.80 4.58 -2.72
CA PHE A 292 2.87 5.19 -3.65
C PHE A 292 1.43 5.08 -3.14
N THR A 293 1.04 3.89 -2.69
CA THR A 293 -0.28 3.63 -2.09
C THR A 293 -0.54 4.50 -0.85
N LEU A 294 0.46 4.71 0.01
CA LEU A 294 0.38 5.60 1.17
C LEU A 294 0.31 7.09 0.80
N LEU A 295 0.68 7.48 -0.42
CA LEU A 295 0.60 8.86 -0.89
C LEU A 295 -0.70 9.14 -1.65
N LEU A 296 -1.35 8.11 -2.20
CA LEU A 296 -2.58 8.26 -2.99
C LEU A 296 -3.74 8.87 -2.19
N PHE A 297 -3.73 8.80 -0.86
CA PHE A 297 -4.82 9.39 -0.09
C PHE A 297 -4.79 10.93 -0.03
N ILE A 298 -3.59 11.50 -0.12
CA ILE A 298 -3.34 12.94 0.00
C ILE A 298 -4.19 13.74 -1.01
N PRO A 299 -4.16 13.43 -2.33
CA PRO A 299 -5.03 14.05 -3.32
C PRO A 299 -6.50 14.18 -2.90
N TYR A 300 -7.13 13.09 -2.46
CA TYR A 300 -8.56 13.12 -2.19
C TYR A 300 -8.88 13.83 -0.87
N ASP A 301 -8.03 13.74 0.16
CA ASP A 301 -8.27 14.44 1.42
C ASP A 301 -8.02 15.95 1.29
N LEU A 302 -6.98 16.36 0.54
CA LEU A 302 -6.79 17.77 0.19
C LEU A 302 -7.98 18.32 -0.61
N GLY A 303 -8.60 17.51 -1.47
CA GLY A 303 -9.84 17.88 -2.16
C GLY A 303 -11.04 18.06 -1.24
N ARG A 304 -11.12 17.27 -0.16
CA ARG A 304 -12.23 17.34 0.79
C ARG A 304 -12.13 18.52 1.76
N ILE A 305 -10.92 18.96 2.11
CA ILE A 305 -10.72 20.05 3.08
C ILE A 305 -11.47 21.32 2.65
N PRO A 306 -11.35 21.85 1.42
CA PRO A 306 -12.09 23.05 1.01
C PRO A 306 -13.61 22.86 1.01
N ALA A 307 -14.09 21.67 0.61
CA ALA A 307 -15.52 21.42 0.48
C ALA A 307 -16.24 21.15 1.82
N ASN A 308 -15.51 20.69 2.83
CA ASN A 308 -16.09 20.21 4.08
C ASN A 308 -15.54 20.91 5.34
N GLY A 309 -14.39 21.57 5.24
CA GLY A 309 -13.59 22.01 6.38
C GLY A 309 -12.85 20.84 7.04
N ILE A 310 -11.72 21.15 7.70
CA ILE A 310 -10.88 20.13 8.36
C ILE A 310 -11.60 19.41 9.49
N LEU A 311 -12.49 20.10 10.22
CA LEU A 311 -13.24 19.49 11.31
C LEU A 311 -14.16 18.37 10.81
N LYS A 312 -14.87 18.56 9.68
CA LYS A 312 -15.78 17.51 9.15
C LYS A 312 -15.04 16.25 8.70
N LEU A 313 -13.76 16.34 8.33
CA LEU A 313 -12.93 15.16 8.04
C LEU A 313 -12.64 14.31 9.28
N THR A 314 -12.61 14.93 10.47
CA THR A 314 -12.43 14.20 11.73
C THR A 314 -13.71 13.46 12.15
N TYR A 315 -14.88 13.95 11.72
CA TYR A 315 -16.16 13.32 12.03
C TYR A 315 -16.49 12.19 11.06
N TYR A 316 -17.20 11.18 11.56
CA TYR A 316 -17.89 10.23 10.70
C TYR A 316 -19.17 10.87 10.16
N ASN A 317 -19.03 11.88 9.30
CA ASN A 317 -20.17 12.60 8.75
C ASN A 317 -20.66 11.91 7.46
N LYS A 318 -21.93 11.48 7.45
CA LYS A 318 -22.57 10.88 6.26
C LYS A 318 -22.81 11.90 5.14
N GLU A 319 -22.73 13.19 5.45
CA GLU A 319 -23.06 14.31 4.55
C GLU A 319 -21.80 15.04 4.04
N MET A 320 -20.73 14.31 3.71
CA MET A 320 -19.60 14.95 3.04
C MET A 320 -19.95 15.27 1.58
N VAL A 321 -19.74 16.52 1.19
CA VAL A 321 -19.81 16.93 -0.21
C VAL A 321 -18.51 16.50 -0.87
N GLU A 322 -18.59 15.46 -1.68
CA GLU A 322 -17.47 14.98 -2.49
C GLU A 322 -17.74 15.33 -3.96
N SER A 323 -16.89 16.16 -4.55
CA SER A 323 -16.89 16.38 -6.00
C SER A 323 -16.69 15.05 -6.74
N GLY A 324 -17.11 14.98 -8.01
CA GLY A 324 -16.97 13.75 -8.79
C GLY A 324 -15.52 13.25 -8.88
N TRP A 325 -14.53 14.14 -8.87
CA TRP A 325 -13.12 13.74 -8.89
C TRP A 325 -12.66 13.18 -7.54
N ILE A 326 -13.10 13.74 -6.40
CA ILE A 326 -12.76 13.22 -5.05
C ILE A 326 -13.26 11.79 -4.91
N GLN A 327 -14.48 11.52 -5.40
CA GLN A 327 -15.06 10.18 -5.39
C GLN A 327 -14.22 9.20 -6.23
N ARG A 328 -13.75 9.62 -7.40
CA ARG A 328 -12.88 8.81 -8.27
C ARG A 328 -11.50 8.57 -7.65
N ALA A 329 -10.87 9.60 -7.09
CA ALA A 329 -9.57 9.49 -6.42
C ALA A 329 -9.65 8.54 -5.20
N LYS A 330 -10.67 8.71 -4.36
CA LYS A 330 -10.98 7.78 -3.25
C LYS A 330 -11.17 6.34 -3.76
N ALA A 331 -11.95 6.15 -4.82
CA ALA A 331 -12.17 4.82 -5.40
C ALA A 331 -10.88 4.20 -5.95
N ALA A 332 -10.02 4.99 -6.60
CA ALA A 332 -8.73 4.58 -7.11
C ALA A 332 -7.76 4.20 -5.97
N HIS A 333 -7.71 5.01 -4.90
CA HIS A 333 -6.94 4.69 -3.68
C HIS A 333 -7.40 3.38 -3.05
N LEU A 334 -8.70 3.23 -2.77
CA LEU A 334 -9.25 2.03 -2.16
C LEU A 334 -9.03 0.78 -3.02
N HIS A 335 -9.09 0.92 -4.34
CA HIS A 335 -8.81 -0.17 -5.26
C HIS A 335 -7.32 -0.53 -5.26
N MET A 336 -6.43 0.46 -5.21
CA MET A 336 -4.98 0.21 -5.14
C MET A 336 -4.61 -0.47 -3.82
N ALA A 337 -4.99 0.14 -2.70
CA ALA A 337 -4.64 -0.33 -1.38
C ALA A 337 -5.32 -1.66 -1.02
N GLY A 338 -6.64 -1.75 -1.22
CA GLY A 338 -7.41 -2.89 -0.72
C GLY A 338 -7.55 -4.05 -1.70
N GLU A 339 -7.42 -3.82 -3.00
CA GLU A 339 -7.72 -4.84 -4.01
C GLU A 339 -6.47 -5.25 -4.82
N CYS A 340 -5.60 -4.30 -5.19
CA CYS A 340 -4.42 -4.60 -6.00
C CYS A 340 -3.21 -5.00 -5.15
N LEU A 341 -2.83 -4.17 -4.18
CA LEU A 341 -1.61 -4.35 -3.41
C LEU A 341 -1.53 -5.72 -2.70
N PRO A 342 -2.60 -6.25 -2.07
CA PRO A 342 -2.57 -7.58 -1.45
C PRO A 342 -2.23 -8.68 -2.44
N SER A 343 -2.78 -8.59 -3.66
CA SER A 343 -2.53 -9.54 -4.73
C SER A 343 -1.14 -9.42 -5.36
N LEU A 344 -0.47 -8.28 -5.21
CA LEU A 344 0.91 -8.06 -5.68
C LEU A 344 1.95 -8.50 -4.65
N ILE A 345 1.67 -8.33 -3.36
CA ILE A 345 2.60 -8.70 -2.26
C ILE A 345 2.94 -10.19 -2.32
N GLY A 346 1.93 -11.06 -2.41
CA GLY A 346 2.13 -12.51 -2.31
C GLY A 346 3.05 -13.12 -3.38
N PRO A 347 2.78 -12.94 -4.69
CA PRO A 347 3.63 -13.47 -5.76
C PRO A 347 5.07 -12.95 -5.72
N ARG A 348 5.27 -11.68 -5.36
CA ARG A 348 6.61 -11.09 -5.28
C ARG A 348 7.40 -11.65 -4.11
N LEU A 349 6.78 -11.79 -2.95
CA LEU A 349 7.44 -12.39 -1.79
C LEU A 349 7.66 -13.89 -1.97
N ALA A 350 6.79 -14.59 -2.70
CA ALA A 350 7.05 -15.97 -3.11
C ALA A 350 8.29 -16.08 -4.03
N ALA A 351 8.45 -15.16 -4.99
CA ALA A 351 9.64 -15.10 -5.83
C ALA A 351 10.92 -14.86 -4.99
N ILE A 352 10.85 -13.94 -4.02
CA ILE A 352 11.96 -13.63 -3.09
C ILE A 352 12.29 -14.81 -2.17
N ALA A 353 11.30 -15.58 -1.75
CA ALA A 353 11.48 -16.81 -0.98
C ALA A 353 12.00 -18.00 -1.83
N GLY A 354 12.42 -17.75 -3.08
CA GLY A 354 12.97 -18.77 -3.97
C GLY A 354 11.94 -19.77 -4.50
N LEU A 355 10.63 -19.47 -4.40
CA LEU A 355 9.59 -20.28 -5.04
C LEU A 355 9.47 -19.91 -6.50
N VAL A 356 10.52 -20.24 -7.23
CA VAL A 356 10.52 -20.15 -8.66
C VAL A 356 9.88 -21.43 -9.20
N LEU A 357 8.56 -21.38 -9.43
CA LEU A 357 7.92 -22.27 -10.38
C LEU A 357 8.54 -21.98 -11.76
N ALA A 358 9.52 -22.79 -12.16
CA ALA A 358 10.20 -22.75 -13.47
C ALA A 358 10.91 -21.41 -13.80
N ALA A 359 12.15 -21.26 -13.29
CA ALA A 359 12.97 -20.06 -13.47
C ALA A 359 13.32 -19.74 -14.92
N ASP A 360 13.32 -20.73 -15.79
CA ASP A 360 13.80 -20.54 -17.16
C ASP A 360 12.74 -19.95 -18.10
N SER A 361 11.45 -20.00 -17.76
CA SER A 361 10.38 -19.47 -18.61
C SER A 361 9.83 -18.10 -18.18
N LEU A 362 10.03 -17.70 -16.93
CA LEU A 362 9.58 -16.40 -16.39
C LEU A 362 10.65 -15.31 -16.38
N ARG A 363 11.95 -15.66 -16.37
CA ARG A 363 13.07 -14.71 -16.44
C ARG A 363 13.00 -13.73 -17.62
N VAL A 364 12.33 -14.09 -18.72
CA VAL A 364 12.25 -13.27 -19.95
C VAL A 364 11.08 -12.27 -19.92
N GLN A 365 10.19 -12.30 -18.92
CA GLN A 365 9.01 -11.41 -18.85
C GLN A 365 8.93 -10.52 -17.61
N GLU A 366 9.85 -10.65 -16.65
CA GLU A 366 9.80 -9.88 -15.39
C GLU A 366 10.10 -8.39 -15.57
N ASP A 367 10.91 -8.02 -16.58
CA ASP A 367 11.29 -6.62 -16.86
C ASP A 367 10.14 -5.78 -17.46
N LEU A 368 9.12 -6.42 -18.04
CA LEU A 368 8.20 -5.75 -18.97
C LEU A 368 6.76 -5.56 -18.49
N HIS A 369 6.44 -5.84 -17.22
CA HIS A 369 5.04 -5.74 -16.76
C HIS A 369 4.81 -4.78 -15.60
N LEU A 370 5.82 -4.52 -14.75
CA LEU A 370 5.59 -3.81 -13.50
C LEU A 370 5.67 -2.27 -13.60
N PRO A 371 6.62 -1.68 -14.35
CA PRO A 371 6.53 -0.27 -14.75
C PRO A 371 5.22 0.02 -15.50
N TYR A 372 4.70 -0.97 -16.22
CA TYR A 372 3.40 -0.86 -16.89
C TYR A 372 2.22 -0.94 -15.93
N ILE A 373 2.26 -1.78 -14.88
CA ILE A 373 1.20 -1.78 -13.85
C ILE A 373 1.24 -0.44 -13.09
N LEU A 374 2.41 0.02 -12.66
CA LEU A 374 2.58 1.28 -11.96
C LEU A 374 2.16 2.46 -12.85
N GLY A 375 2.65 2.50 -14.08
CA GLY A 375 2.34 3.48 -15.10
C GLY A 375 0.86 3.47 -15.49
N PHE A 376 0.25 2.29 -15.67
CA PHE A 376 -1.19 2.16 -15.94
C PHE A 376 -2.02 2.63 -14.76
N ARG A 377 -1.61 2.34 -13.52
CA ARG A 377 -2.35 2.77 -12.32
C ARG A 377 -2.21 4.25 -12.07
N ALA A 378 -1.03 4.81 -12.29
CA ALA A 378 -0.84 6.23 -12.17
C ALA A 378 -1.54 6.99 -13.32
N ALA A 379 -1.55 6.43 -14.54
CA ALA A 379 -2.38 6.91 -15.64
C ALA A 379 -3.87 6.83 -15.30
N HIS A 380 -4.32 5.76 -14.63
CA HIS A 380 -5.69 5.65 -14.15
C HIS A 380 -6.03 6.73 -13.11
N TYR A 381 -5.08 7.06 -12.24
CA TYR A 381 -5.22 8.16 -11.28
C TYR A 381 -5.27 9.53 -11.98
N PHE A 382 -4.48 9.72 -13.03
CA PHE A 382 -4.54 10.89 -13.92
C PHE A 382 -5.90 11.03 -14.58
N VAL A 383 -6.42 9.94 -15.16
CA VAL A 383 -7.76 9.92 -15.76
C VAL A 383 -8.83 10.20 -14.72
N ALA A 384 -8.67 9.67 -13.50
CA ALA A 384 -9.57 9.94 -12.38
C ALA A 384 -9.55 11.41 -11.95
N ALA A 385 -8.38 12.06 -11.96
CA ALA A 385 -8.24 13.49 -11.67
C ALA A 385 -9.01 14.37 -12.68
N GLY A 386 -9.24 13.89 -13.90
CA GLY A 386 -10.03 14.60 -14.91
C GLY A 386 -9.35 15.88 -15.39
N GLU A 387 -10.11 16.96 -15.60
CA GLU A 387 -9.62 18.25 -16.13
C GLU A 387 -8.99 19.19 -15.08
N ASP A 388 -8.88 18.76 -13.80
CA ASP A 388 -8.30 19.61 -12.76
C ASP A 388 -6.77 19.70 -12.94
N ALA A 389 -6.31 20.81 -13.53
CA ALA A 389 -4.91 21.05 -13.86
C ALA A 389 -3.96 21.01 -12.64
N THR A 390 -4.46 21.40 -11.46
CA THR A 390 -3.69 21.35 -10.21
C THR A 390 -3.43 19.89 -9.83
N MET A 391 -4.45 19.06 -9.96
CA MET A 391 -4.37 17.63 -9.66
C MET A 391 -3.57 16.86 -10.70
N GLN A 392 -3.70 17.19 -11.98
CA GLN A 392 -2.84 16.64 -13.03
C GLN A 392 -1.36 16.92 -12.73
N SER A 393 -1.03 18.10 -12.20
CA SER A 393 0.34 18.45 -11.79
C SER A 393 0.82 17.61 -10.60
N LEU A 394 -0.02 17.41 -9.58
CA LEU A 394 0.30 16.58 -8.41
C LEU A 394 0.49 15.09 -8.76
N VAL A 395 -0.42 14.53 -9.56
CA VAL A 395 -0.29 13.15 -10.03
C VAL A 395 0.92 13.03 -10.97
N GLY A 396 1.20 14.06 -11.77
CA GLY A 396 2.39 14.14 -12.63
C GLY A 396 3.68 14.05 -11.85
N ALA A 397 3.80 14.80 -10.76
CA ALA A 397 4.95 14.71 -9.87
C ALA A 397 5.10 13.30 -9.27
N GLY A 398 4.01 12.68 -8.82
CA GLY A 398 4.02 11.31 -8.32
C GLY A 398 4.44 10.26 -9.38
N ILE A 399 3.97 10.42 -10.62
CA ILE A 399 4.41 9.59 -11.76
C ILE A 399 5.87 9.77 -12.05
N ILE A 400 6.36 11.01 -12.09
CA ILE A 400 7.75 11.30 -12.40
C ILE A 400 8.66 10.66 -11.36
N VAL A 401 8.32 10.75 -10.07
CA VAL A 401 9.07 10.07 -8.99
C VAL A 401 9.08 8.56 -9.21
N ALA A 402 7.92 7.97 -9.51
CA ALA A 402 7.76 6.53 -9.71
C ALA A 402 8.45 6.01 -11.00
N ALA A 403 8.37 6.75 -12.10
CA ALA A 403 8.99 6.40 -13.38
C ALA A 403 10.51 6.61 -13.35
N THR A 404 10.99 7.65 -12.65
CA THR A 404 12.43 7.89 -12.45
C THR A 404 13.07 6.73 -11.69
N ALA A 405 12.38 6.19 -10.67
CA ALA A 405 12.80 4.97 -9.98
C ALA A 405 12.93 3.78 -10.93
N CYS A 406 11.95 3.56 -11.83
CA CYS A 406 12.02 2.46 -12.80
C CYS A 406 13.12 2.62 -13.86
N THR A 407 13.42 3.84 -14.33
CA THR A 407 14.45 4.06 -15.36
C THR A 407 15.89 4.01 -14.85
N PHE A 408 16.12 4.15 -13.54
CA PHE A 408 17.46 4.04 -12.96
C PHE A 408 17.96 2.58 -13.00
N VAL A 409 17.04 1.62 -12.80
CA VAL A 409 17.28 0.18 -12.84
C VAL A 409 17.73 -0.31 -14.23
N ASP A 410 17.14 0.24 -15.29
CA ASP A 410 17.41 -0.17 -16.67
C ASP A 410 18.82 0.23 -17.15
N ASN A 411 19.47 1.17 -16.46
CA ASN A 411 20.84 1.62 -16.78
C ASN A 411 21.93 0.95 -15.92
N SER A 412 21.58 0.21 -14.86
CA SER A 412 22.53 -0.49 -13.99
C SER A 412 22.85 -1.92 -14.42
N VAL A 413 22.10 -2.48 -15.37
CA VAL A 413 22.40 -3.80 -15.95
C VAL A 413 23.30 -3.62 -17.16
N ALA A 414 24.61 -3.79 -16.97
CA ALA A 414 25.55 -3.84 -18.08
C ALA A 414 25.24 -5.08 -18.96
N PRO A 415 25.30 -4.98 -20.30
CA PRO A 415 25.11 -6.13 -21.16
C PRO A 415 26.28 -7.11 -20.97
N ASP A 416 25.98 -8.28 -20.41
CA ASP A 416 26.90 -9.41 -20.31
C ASP A 416 27.39 -9.84 -21.70
N GLY A 417 28.70 -9.88 -21.90
CA GLY A 417 29.27 -10.49 -23.10
C GLY A 417 30.73 -10.20 -23.46
N GLY A 418 31.48 -9.41 -22.69
CA GLY A 418 32.90 -9.13 -22.95
C GLY A 418 33.76 -9.37 -21.72
N SER A 419 34.99 -9.85 -21.89
CA SER A 419 35.93 -9.92 -20.79
C SER A 419 36.12 -8.51 -20.20
N PRO A 420 36.28 -8.38 -18.86
CA PRO A 420 36.31 -7.06 -18.19
C PRO A 420 37.38 -6.12 -18.75
N GLU A 421 38.52 -6.68 -19.17
CA GLU A 421 39.67 -5.89 -19.64
C GLU A 421 39.49 -5.36 -21.07
N GLU A 422 38.90 -6.14 -21.98
CA GLU A 422 38.73 -5.72 -23.39
C GLU A 422 37.59 -4.70 -23.55
N THR A 423 36.62 -4.74 -22.64
CA THR A 423 35.44 -3.85 -22.68
C THR A 423 35.77 -2.47 -22.10
N GLN A 424 36.63 -2.41 -21.08
CA GLN A 424 37.00 -1.15 -20.43
C GLN A 424 37.89 -0.27 -21.33
N GLU A 425 38.89 -0.86 -22.01
CA GLU A 425 39.77 -0.12 -22.91
C GLU A 425 39.01 0.42 -24.13
N LYS A 426 38.13 -0.40 -24.74
CA LYS A 426 37.27 0.02 -25.86
C LYS A 426 36.24 1.07 -25.45
N LEU A 427 35.74 1.01 -24.22
CA LEU A 427 34.81 2.01 -23.69
C LEU A 427 35.51 3.34 -23.39
N GLU A 428 36.71 3.31 -22.83
CA GLU A 428 37.54 4.50 -22.61
C GLU A 428 37.93 5.18 -23.93
N GLU A 429 38.33 4.40 -24.94
CA GLU A 429 38.67 4.91 -26.27
C GLU A 429 37.45 5.54 -26.97
N LYS A 430 36.28 4.90 -26.85
CA LYS A 430 35.01 5.44 -27.37
C LYS A 430 34.61 6.72 -26.65
N LEU A 431 34.67 6.77 -25.32
CA LEU A 431 34.32 7.94 -24.52
C LEU A 431 35.27 9.14 -24.78
N LEU A 432 36.55 8.87 -25.02
CA LEU A 432 37.52 9.89 -25.42
C LEU A 432 37.22 10.46 -26.82
N SER A 433 36.83 9.60 -27.76
CA SER A 433 36.44 10.02 -29.12
C SER A 433 35.15 10.85 -29.15
N GLU A 434 34.17 10.49 -28.30
CA GLU A 434 32.89 11.21 -28.18
C GLU A 434 33.07 12.55 -27.44
N ARG A 435 33.96 12.63 -26.43
CA ARG A 435 34.31 13.89 -25.77
C ARG A 435 35.02 14.88 -26.69
N ALA A 436 35.79 14.40 -27.66
CA ALA A 436 36.48 15.25 -28.63
C ALA A 436 35.52 15.94 -29.63
N THR A 437 34.30 15.43 -29.78
CA THR A 437 33.34 15.89 -30.80
C THR A 437 32.03 16.47 -30.23
N ALA A 438 31.77 16.31 -28.93
CA ALA A 438 30.54 16.79 -28.30
C ALA A 438 30.52 18.31 -28.09
N LYS A 439 29.51 18.99 -28.66
CA LYS A 439 29.12 20.35 -28.25
C LYS A 439 28.63 20.32 -26.79
N PRO A 440 28.88 21.37 -25.99
CA PRO A 440 28.39 21.43 -24.62
C PRO A 440 26.87 21.31 -24.61
N ALA A 441 26.37 20.31 -23.85
CA ALA A 441 24.95 20.12 -23.68
C ALA A 441 24.34 21.36 -22.99
N PRO A 442 23.13 21.80 -23.38
CA PRO A 442 22.44 22.85 -22.66
C PRO A 442 22.25 22.44 -21.19
N PRO A 443 22.31 23.40 -20.25
CA PRO A 443 22.24 23.10 -18.83
C PRO A 443 20.94 22.34 -18.53
N ARG A 444 21.08 21.15 -17.95
CA ARG A 444 19.96 20.37 -17.43
C ARG A 444 19.25 21.23 -16.38
N LYS A 445 17.95 21.50 -16.59
CA LYS A 445 17.12 22.12 -15.56
C LYS A 445 17.04 21.17 -14.37
N GLY A 446 17.83 21.43 -13.34
CA GLY A 446 17.83 20.67 -12.08
C GLY A 446 16.62 20.99 -11.20
N LEU A 447 16.77 20.75 -9.88
CA LEU A 447 15.78 20.95 -8.81
C LEU A 447 14.95 22.25 -8.87
N GLY A 448 15.45 23.28 -9.56
CA GLY A 448 14.75 24.55 -9.79
C GLY A 448 13.32 24.39 -10.31
N GLY A 449 13.04 23.42 -11.19
CA GLY A 449 11.68 23.22 -11.71
C GLY A 449 10.66 22.77 -10.65
N LEU A 450 11.10 22.00 -9.64
CA LEU A 450 10.22 21.52 -8.56
C LEU A 450 9.97 22.64 -7.53
N VAL A 451 11.01 23.42 -7.23
CA VAL A 451 10.93 24.63 -6.40
C VAL A 451 10.03 25.68 -7.05
N ASP A 452 10.16 25.89 -8.37
CA ASP A 452 9.33 26.80 -9.15
C ASP A 452 7.86 26.34 -9.16
N THR A 453 7.60 25.03 -9.19
CA THR A 453 6.23 24.47 -9.13
C THR A 453 5.62 24.66 -7.75
N ALA A 454 6.38 24.41 -6.68
CA ALA A 454 5.93 24.65 -5.31
C ALA A 454 5.68 26.13 -5.03
N ASP A 455 6.56 27.01 -5.50
CA ASP A 455 6.41 28.46 -5.36
C ASP A 455 5.23 28.98 -6.20
N THR A 456 5.02 28.44 -7.40
CA THR A 456 3.83 28.74 -8.23
C THR A 456 2.55 28.34 -7.51
N TYR A 457 2.50 27.16 -6.89
CA TYR A 457 1.36 26.72 -6.10
C TYR A 457 1.15 27.61 -4.86
N LEU A 458 2.23 27.99 -4.17
CA LEU A 458 2.16 28.86 -3.00
C LEU A 458 1.63 30.25 -3.37
N ARG A 459 2.06 30.81 -4.51
CA ARG A 459 1.56 32.09 -5.04
C ARG A 459 0.10 31.99 -5.46
N TYR A 460 -0.29 30.91 -6.14
CA TYR A 460 -1.68 30.67 -6.54
C TYR A 460 -2.59 30.52 -5.31
N SER A 461 -2.17 29.72 -4.32
CA SER A 461 -2.86 29.53 -3.05
C SER A 461 -3.04 30.87 -2.30
N LYS A 462 -1.96 31.67 -2.18
CA LYS A 462 -2.01 33.01 -1.58
C LYS A 462 -2.90 33.98 -2.35
N ALA A 463 -2.94 33.92 -3.68
CA ALA A 463 -3.82 34.73 -4.50
C ALA A 463 -5.28 34.36 -4.26
N LYS A 464 -5.60 33.06 -4.25
CA LYS A 464 -6.95 32.57 -3.98
C LYS A 464 -7.42 32.88 -2.55
N ALA A 465 -6.51 32.78 -1.56
CA ALA A 465 -6.79 33.13 -0.17
C ALA A 465 -7.21 34.60 0.01
N ARG A 466 -6.73 35.53 -0.82
CA ARG A 466 -7.13 36.95 -0.74
C ARG A 466 -8.58 37.18 -1.13
N GLU A 467 -9.11 36.35 -2.03
CA GLU A 467 -10.49 36.38 -2.49
C GLU A 467 -11.42 35.53 -1.61
N ALA A 468 -10.85 34.69 -0.76
CA ALA A 468 -11.58 33.74 0.06
C ALA A 468 -12.13 34.36 1.35
N THR A 469 -13.24 33.82 1.83
CA THR A 469 -13.79 34.09 3.17
C THR A 469 -12.78 33.73 4.27
N PRO A 470 -12.90 34.26 5.49
CA PRO A 470 -11.99 33.94 6.60
C PRO A 470 -11.83 32.43 6.86
N GLU A 471 -12.92 31.66 6.75
CA GLU A 471 -12.91 30.20 6.92
C GLU A 471 -12.17 29.48 5.78
N GLU A 472 -12.35 29.95 4.54
CA GLU A 472 -11.62 29.42 3.39
C GLU A 472 -10.12 29.77 3.44
N ARG A 473 -9.75 30.91 4.04
CA ARG A 473 -8.33 31.28 4.28
C ARG A 473 -7.66 30.34 5.25
N GLU A 474 -8.29 30.06 6.39
CA GLU A 474 -7.76 29.13 7.38
C GLU A 474 -7.57 27.72 6.78
N ALA A 475 -8.55 27.24 6.01
CA ALA A 475 -8.44 25.98 5.28
C ALA A 475 -7.29 25.99 4.25
N THR A 476 -7.09 27.12 3.56
CA THR A 476 -6.03 27.29 2.55
C THR A 476 -4.64 27.35 3.20
N ASP A 477 -4.50 27.99 4.36
CA ASP A 477 -3.25 28.05 5.13
C ASP A 477 -2.86 26.68 5.69
N VAL A 478 -3.83 25.92 6.21
CA VAL A 478 -3.61 24.54 6.68
C VAL A 478 -3.22 23.62 5.51
N ALA A 479 -3.93 23.70 4.38
CA ALA A 479 -3.57 22.96 3.17
C ALA A 479 -2.18 23.36 2.64
N GLY A 480 -1.84 24.65 2.73
CA GLY A 480 -0.51 25.18 2.42
C GLY A 480 0.57 24.61 3.35
N GLY A 481 0.30 24.51 4.65
CA GLY A 481 1.21 23.89 5.62
C GLY A 481 1.44 22.39 5.38
N ILE A 482 0.37 21.63 5.08
CA ILE A 482 0.48 20.21 4.71
C ILE A 482 1.27 20.05 3.40
N MET A 483 0.99 20.88 2.39
CA MET A 483 1.75 20.87 1.14
C MET A 483 3.21 21.27 1.35
N LEU A 484 3.51 22.23 2.22
CA LEU A 484 4.88 22.61 2.56
C LEU A 484 5.60 21.46 3.27
N MET A 485 4.92 20.71 4.14
CA MET A 485 5.45 19.50 4.78
C MET A 485 5.75 18.41 3.73
N LEU A 486 4.83 18.18 2.79
CA LEU A 486 5.02 17.21 1.70
C LEU A 486 6.09 17.65 0.69
N VAL A 487 6.23 18.95 0.44
CA VAL A 487 7.27 19.56 -0.39
C VAL A 487 8.59 19.71 0.36
N ALA A 488 8.63 19.61 1.68
CA ALA A 488 9.87 19.49 2.44
C ALA A 488 10.35 18.03 2.44
N VAL A 489 9.42 17.10 2.63
CA VAL A 489 9.70 15.66 2.66
C VAL A 489 9.98 15.11 1.24
N GLY A 490 9.32 15.61 0.21
CA GLY A 490 9.44 15.14 -1.18
C GLY A 490 10.82 15.34 -1.82
N PRO A 491 11.47 16.51 -1.70
CA PRO A 491 12.85 16.77 -2.09
C PRO A 491 13.87 16.11 -1.17
N LEU A 492 13.56 15.86 0.11
CA LEU A 492 14.39 15.01 0.97
C LEU A 492 14.37 13.56 0.45
N ILE A 493 13.20 13.03 0.09
CA ILE A 493 13.05 11.75 -0.61
C ILE A 493 13.77 11.81 -1.97
N TYR A 494 13.56 12.83 -2.79
CA TYR A 494 14.16 12.90 -4.13
C TYR A 494 15.69 13.09 -4.11
N TYR A 495 16.22 13.95 -3.23
CA TYR A 495 17.65 14.22 -3.10
C TYR A 495 18.39 13.01 -2.54
N TYR A 496 17.82 12.31 -1.54
CA TYR A 496 18.41 11.10 -0.98
C TYR A 496 18.22 9.86 -1.84
N PHE A 497 17.11 9.72 -2.57
CA PHE A 497 16.90 8.58 -3.46
C PHE A 497 17.59 8.73 -4.82
N PHE A 498 17.76 9.94 -5.34
CA PHE A 498 18.12 10.11 -6.76
C PHE A 498 19.28 11.08 -7.05
N ALA A 499 19.70 11.94 -6.11
CA ALA A 499 20.81 12.87 -6.33
C ALA A 499 22.14 12.45 -5.66
N GLY A 500 22.08 11.64 -4.60
CA GLY A 500 23.26 11.22 -3.81
C GLY A 500 24.26 10.33 -4.57
N ALA A 501 23.83 9.57 -5.58
CA ALA A 501 24.68 8.67 -6.35
C ALA A 501 25.77 9.40 -7.18
N ALA A 502 25.65 10.71 -7.40
CA ALA A 502 26.60 11.47 -8.22
C ALA A 502 27.70 12.20 -7.41
N SER A 503 27.60 12.28 -6.08
CA SER A 503 28.46 13.19 -5.28
C SER A 503 29.23 12.55 -4.11
N GLY A 504 29.21 11.23 -3.97
CA GLY A 504 29.84 10.53 -2.85
C GLY A 504 29.07 10.71 -1.51
N PRO A 505 29.39 9.88 -0.49
CA PRO A 505 28.61 9.83 0.74
C PRO A 505 28.72 11.15 1.53
N PRO A 506 27.60 11.79 1.91
CA PRO A 506 27.65 12.91 2.83
C PRO A 506 28.10 12.42 4.23
N PRO A 507 28.77 13.27 5.02
CA PRO A 507 29.11 12.93 6.41
C PRO A 507 27.84 12.61 7.21
N PRO A 508 27.92 11.69 8.19
CA PRO A 508 26.76 11.27 8.96
C PRO A 508 26.11 12.47 9.66
N PRO A 509 24.77 12.59 9.63
CA PRO A 509 24.08 13.71 10.25
C PRO A 509 24.20 13.62 11.78
N SER A 510 24.81 14.64 12.40
CA SER A 510 24.76 14.91 13.85
C SER A 510 23.36 15.35 14.34
N VAL A 511 22.31 15.10 13.55
CA VAL A 511 20.97 15.68 13.72
C VAL A 511 20.21 15.05 14.89
N PHE A 512 20.63 13.88 15.38
CA PHE A 512 19.98 13.24 16.54
C PHE A 512 20.52 13.68 17.91
N SER A 513 21.63 14.43 18.00
CA SER A 513 22.12 14.89 19.31
C SER A 513 21.40 16.13 19.86
N ASN A 514 20.55 16.79 19.06
CA ASN A 514 19.91 18.07 19.43
C ASN A 514 18.37 18.02 19.51
N LEU A 515 17.74 16.84 19.48
CA LEU A 515 16.28 16.71 19.65
C LEU A 515 15.79 16.83 21.12
N ASN A 516 16.63 17.38 22.01
CA ASN A 516 16.30 17.68 23.41
C ASN A 516 16.04 19.18 23.68
N THR A 517 15.93 20.00 22.64
CA THR A 517 15.50 21.41 22.68
C THR A 517 14.45 21.64 21.61
#